data_AF-A0A4R1U6Z8-F1
#
_entry.id   AF-A0A4R1U6Z8-F1
#
_cell.length_a   1.000
_cell.length_b   1.000
_cell.length_c   1.000
_cell.angle_alpha   90.00
_cell.angle_beta   90.00
_cell.angle_gamma   90.00
#
_symmetry.space_group_name_H-M   'P 1'
#
loop_
_entity.id
_entity.type
_entity.pdbx_description
1 polymer ?
#
loop_
_entity_poly.entity_id
_entity_poly.type
_entity_poly.pdbx_seq_one_letter_code
_entity_poly.pdbx_strand_id
1 'polypeptide(L)' 'MVDLHPGDSFEVLEIAGVSAWGVARPSGLVGYVEAAALDLSMSDAA' A
#
# COMPACT_ATOMS: atom_id res chain seq x y z
N MET A 1 13.77 4.10 -9.05
CA MET A 1 12.31 4.08 -8.85
C MET A 1 11.83 2.73 -9.36
N VAL A 2 11.03 2.02 -8.58
CA VAL A 2 10.52 0.67 -8.89
C VAL A 2 9.02 0.73 -8.79
N ASP A 3 8.33 0.12 -9.73
CA ASP A 3 6.87 0.06 -9.76
C ASP A 3 6.37 -1.26 -9.17
N LEU A 4 5.26 -1.20 -8.44
CA LEU A 4 4.51 -2.37 -8.01
C LEU A 4 3.47 -2.72 -9.07
N HIS A 5 3.09 -4.00 -9.12
CA HIS A 5 2.06 -4.45 -10.05
C HIS A 5 0.69 -4.39 -9.38
N PRO A 6 -0.38 -4.04 -10.09
CA PRO A 6 -1.73 -4.16 -9.57
C PRO A 6 -2.00 -5.56 -9.02
N GLY A 7 -2.54 -5.63 -7.80
CA GLY A 7 -2.77 -6.89 -7.08
C GLY A 7 -1.64 -7.29 -6.13
N ASP A 8 -0.48 -6.64 -6.17
CA ASP A 8 0.56 -6.84 -5.16
C ASP A 8 0.04 -6.41 -3.77
N SER A 9 0.20 -7.27 -2.77
CA SER A 9 -0.19 -6.95 -1.39
C SER A 9 0.76 -5.91 -0.81
N PHE A 10 0.18 -4.78 -0.39
CA PHE A 10 0.90 -3.67 0.22
C PHE A 10 0.37 -3.45 1.64
N GLU A 11 1.23 -3.62 2.63
CA GLU A 11 0.91 -3.38 4.03
C GLU A 11 1.15 -1.91 4.36
N VAL A 12 0.07 -1.17 4.60
CA VAL A 12 0.13 0.25 4.95
C VAL A 12 0.47 0.42 6.42
N LEU A 13 1.48 1.24 6.70
CA LEU A 13 1.89 1.60 8.05
C LEU A 13 1.45 3.03 8.43
N GLU A 14 1.42 3.92 7.45
CA GLU A 14 1.03 5.33 7.64
C GLU A 14 0.36 5.90 6.38
N ILE A 15 -0.65 6.74 6.56
CA ILE A 15 -1.21 7.59 5.51
C ILE A 15 -0.85 9.05 5.80
N ALA A 16 -0.15 9.68 4.87
CA ALA A 16 0.27 11.08 4.93
C ALA A 16 -0.33 11.85 3.74
N GLY A 17 -1.53 12.40 3.95
CA GLY A 17 -2.26 13.09 2.90
C GLY A 17 -2.67 12.14 1.76
N VAL A 18 -2.10 12.33 0.58
CA VAL A 18 -2.38 11.50 -0.61
C VAL A 18 -1.42 10.32 -0.76
N SER A 19 -0.41 10.21 0.09
CA SER A 19 0.57 9.13 0.03
C SER A 19 0.39 8.13 1.17
N ALA A 20 0.68 6.87 0.89
CA ALA A 20 0.72 5.79 1.86
C ALA A 20 2.15 5.26 1.97
N TRP A 21 2.69 5.16 3.19
CA TRP A 21 3.96 4.51 3.47
C TRP A 21 3.72 3.06 3.90
N GLY A 22 4.55 2.14 3.40
CA GLY A 22 4.37 0.74 3.73
C GLY A 22 5.37 -0.22 3.10
N VAL A 23 5.00 -1.50 3.11
CA VAL A 23 5.83 -2.61 2.64
C VAL A 23 5.06 -3.45 1.62
N ALA A 24 5.64 -3.65 0.44
CA ALA A 24 5.16 -4.62 -0.54
C ALA A 24 5.61 -6.03 -0.12
N ARG A 25 4.68 -6.85 0.36
CA ARG A 25 5.00 -8.16 0.98
C ARG A 25 5.69 -9.17 0.05
N PRO A 26 5.33 -9.29 -1.25
CA PRO A 26 5.97 -10.26 -2.14
C PRO A 26 7.45 -9.98 -2.42
N SER A 27 7.83 -8.70 -2.43
CA SER A 27 9.17 -8.25 -2.84
C SER A 27 10.02 -7.68 -1.70
N GLY A 28 9.40 -7.40 -0.55
CA GLY A 28 10.05 -6.75 0.59
C GLY A 28 10.41 -5.27 0.34
N LEU A 29 9.87 -4.67 -0.72
CA LEU A 29 10.12 -3.26 -1.04
C LEU A 29 9.41 -2.36 -0.03
N VAL A 30 10.08 -1.29 0.39
CA VAL A 30 9.55 -0.31 1.36
C VAL A 30 9.56 1.06 0.70
N GLY A 31 8.45 1.79 0.83
CA GLY A 31 8.34 3.10 0.20
C GLY A 31 6.96 3.74 0.30
N TYR A 32 6.81 4.85 -0.43
CA TYR A 32 5.54 5.54 -0.62
C TYR A 32 4.84 5.08 -1.89
N VAL A 33 3.52 4.94 -1.83
CA VAL A 33 2.61 4.78 -2.96
C VAL A 33 1.50 5.83 -2.89
N GLU A 34 0.81 6.06 -4.00
CA GLU A 34 -0.43 6.86 -3.99
C GLU A 34 -1.51 6.13 -3.18
N ALA A 35 -2.08 6.78 -2.18
CA ALA A 35 -3.12 6.18 -1.33
C ALA A 35 -4.37 5.81 -2.13
N ALA A 36 -4.66 6.54 -3.21
CA ALA A 36 -5.77 6.25 -4.12
C ALA A 36 -5.57 4.97 -4.96
N ALA A 37 -4.34 4.45 -5.05
CA ALA A 37 -4.05 3.19 -5.73
C ALA A 37 -4.34 1.96 -4.85
N LEU A 38 -4.54 2.17 -3.55
CA LEU A 38 -4.82 1.11 -2.59
C LEU A 38 -6.32 0.85 -2.50
N ASP A 39 -6.69 -0.42 -2.54
CA ASP A 39 -8.01 -0.84 -2.11
C ASP A 39 -8.05 -0.86 -0.58
N LEU A 40 -8.33 0.30 0.00
CA LEU A 40 -8.48 0.48 1.45
C LEU A 40 -9.89 0.13 1.94
N SER A 41 -10.67 -0.64 1.16
CA SER A 41 -12.00 -1.05 1.64
C SER A 41 -11.84 -1.74 2.99
N MET A 42 -12.39 -1.08 4.01
CA MET A 42 -12.33 -1.54 5.38
C MET A 42 -13.09 -2.86 5.43
N SER A 43 -12.38 -3.99 5.44
CA SER A 43 -12.97 -5.25 5.88
C SER A 43 -13.22 -5.09 7.36
N ASP A 44 -14.40 -4.59 7.68
CA ASP A 44 -14.90 -4.57 9.04
C ASP A 44 -14.86 -6.02 9.54
N ALA A 45 -14.10 -6.23 10.61
CA ALA A 45 -14.05 -7.53 11.28
C ALA A 45 -15.44 -7.79 11.85
N ALA A 46 -16.21 -8.62 11.15
CA ALA A 46 -17.46 -9.20 11.64
C ALA A 46 -17.21 -10.14 12.84
#